data_AF-A0AA90VEC8-F1
#
_entry.id   AF-A0AA90VEC8-F1
#
_cell.length_a   1.000
_cell.length_b   1.000
_cell.length_c   1.000
_cell.angle_alpha   90.00
_cell.angle_beta   90.00
_cell.angle_gamma   90.00
#
_symmetry.space_group_name_H-M   'P 1'
#
loop_
_entity.id
_entity.type
_entity.pdbx_description
1 polymer ?
#
loop_
_entity_poly.entity_id
_entity_poly.type
_entity_poly.pdbx_seq_one_letter_code
_entity_poly.pdbx_strand_id
1 'polypeptide(L)'
;MTRNTDYFDSEQFEQDLLDAYFHFRCNLPMKDADTGLDYKKSFKTSQDIATELDDMGGVSIEAINQYLQAHDYQVATQPDGTVAWAIWERVVKPDSLV
;
A
#
# COMPACT_ATOMS: atom_id res chain seq x y z
N MET A 1 19.01 26.25 -27.34
CA MET A 1 19.17 24.90 -26.78
C MET A 1 18.33 24.83 -25.51
N THR A 2 17.13 24.29 -25.61
CA THR A 2 16.27 24.07 -24.44
C THR A 2 16.81 22.83 -23.73
N ARG A 3 17.52 23.01 -22.61
CA ARG A 3 17.75 21.89 -21.68
C ARG A 3 16.40 21.61 -21.04
N ASN A 4 15.62 20.70 -21.62
CA ASN A 4 14.57 20.02 -20.89
C ASN A 4 15.28 19.21 -19.81
N THR A 5 15.44 19.80 -18.63
CA THR A 5 15.64 19.02 -17.42
C THR A 5 14.28 18.41 -17.11
N ASP A 6 14.01 17.23 -17.66
CA ASP A 6 13.07 16.29 -17.08
C ASP A 6 13.59 16.00 -15.66
N TYR A 7 13.21 16.86 -14.71
CA TYR A 7 13.50 16.70 -13.30
C TYR A 7 12.70 15.47 -12.88
N PHE A 8 13.39 14.40 -12.52
CA PHE A 8 12.74 13.27 -11.88
C PHE A 8 12.19 13.77 -10.55
N ASP A 9 10.86 13.86 -10.48
CA ASP A 9 10.15 14.21 -9.26
C ASP A 9 10.00 12.94 -8.43
N SER A 10 10.94 12.74 -7.50
CA SER A 10 10.94 11.56 -6.62
C SER A 10 9.71 11.51 -5.73
N GLU A 11 9.17 12.66 -5.33
CA GLU A 11 7.99 12.71 -4.46
C GLU A 11 6.74 12.23 -5.23
N GLN A 12 6.57 12.69 -6.49
CA GLN A 12 5.47 12.21 -7.33
C GLN A 12 5.57 10.71 -7.61
N PHE A 13 6.78 10.21 -7.89
CA PHE A 13 6.99 8.78 -8.14
C PHE A 13 6.71 7.91 -6.91
N GLU A 14 7.07 8.37 -5.71
CA GLU A 14 6.73 7.69 -4.45
C GLU A 14 5.21 7.58 -4.25
N GLN A 15 4.44 8.62 -4.59
CA GLN A 15 2.98 8.58 -4.55
C GLN A 15 2.41 7.58 -5.56
N ASP A 16 2.90 7.60 -6.81
CA ASP A 16 2.46 6.68 -7.86
C ASP A 16 2.74 5.21 -7.48
N LEU A 17 3.88 4.94 -6.83
CA LEU A 17 4.21 3.61 -6.29
C LEU A 17 3.26 3.19 -5.17
N LEU A 18 2.92 4.10 -4.25
CA LEU A 18 1.97 3.82 -3.17
C LEU A 18 0.56 3.59 -3.72
N ASP A 19 0.09 4.39 -4.68
CA ASP A 19 -1.19 4.19 -5.34
C ASP A 19 -1.26 2.81 -6.02
N ALA A 20 -0.19 2.41 -6.72
CA ALA A 20 -0.10 1.09 -7.34
C ALA A 20 -0.08 -0.04 -6.29
N TYR A 21 0.67 0.14 -5.21
CA TYR A 21 0.73 -0.83 -4.12
C TYR A 21 -0.62 -0.99 -3.40
N PHE A 22 -1.33 0.11 -3.18
CA PHE A 22 -2.62 0.11 -2.50
C PHE A 22 -3.82 -0.11 -3.43
N HIS A 23 -3.63 -0.25 -4.74
CA HIS A 23 -4.73 -0.41 -5.70
C HIS A 23 -5.70 -1.56 -5.36
N PHE A 24 -5.18 -2.69 -4.86
CA PHE A 24 -5.98 -3.84 -4.42
C PHE A 24 -6.12 -3.95 -2.89
N ARG A 25 -5.89 -2.85 -2.19
CA ARG A 25 -5.87 -2.76 -0.74
C ARG A 25 -6.74 -1.59 -0.28
N CYS A 26 -7.41 -1.72 0.84
CA CYS A 26 -8.26 -0.66 1.36
C CYS A 26 -8.16 -0.54 2.88
N ASN A 27 -8.61 0.61 3.37
CA ASN A 27 -8.62 0.99 4.78
C ASN A 27 -9.82 0.42 5.56
N LEU A 28 -10.81 -0.17 4.88
CA LEU A 28 -12.03 -0.67 5.48
C LEU A 28 -12.36 -2.10 4.99
N PRO A 29 -13.11 -2.89 5.78
CA PRO A 29 -13.67 -4.14 5.30
C PRO A 29 -14.47 -3.93 4.02
N MET A 30 -14.07 -4.61 2.95
CA MET A 30 -14.69 -4.52 1.64
C MET A 30 -14.97 -5.92 1.11
N LYS A 31 -15.98 -6.02 0.25
CA LYS A 31 -16.27 -7.21 -0.55
C LYS A 31 -15.89 -6.92 -1.99
N ASP A 32 -15.12 -7.81 -2.60
CA ASP A 32 -14.73 -7.70 -3.99
C ASP A 32 -15.96 -7.77 -4.89
N ALA A 33 -16.12 -6.78 -5.77
CA ALA A 33 -17.29 -6.67 -6.63
C ALA A 33 -17.33 -7.78 -7.70
N ASP A 34 -16.15 -8.21 -8.18
CA ASP A 34 -16.04 -9.19 -9.27
C ASP A 34 -16.21 -10.63 -8.77
N THR A 35 -15.54 -10.99 -7.68
CA THR A 35 -15.52 -12.36 -7.15
C THR A 35 -16.52 -12.61 -6.03
N GLY A 36 -17.06 -11.55 -5.43
CA GLY A 36 -17.93 -11.61 -4.27
C GLY A 36 -17.24 -12.11 -3.00
N LEU A 37 -15.90 -12.08 -2.92
CA LEU A 37 -15.15 -12.48 -1.73
C LEU A 37 -14.89 -11.30 -0.80
N ASP A 38 -14.93 -11.57 0.50
CA ASP A 38 -14.52 -10.58 1.50
C ASP A 38 -12.99 -10.39 1.44
N TYR A 39 -12.56 -9.13 1.47
CA TYR A 39 -11.14 -8.80 1.57
C TYR A 39 -10.60 -9.32 2.90
N LYS A 40 -9.38 -9.86 2.87
CA LYS A 40 -8.74 -10.39 4.06
C LYS A 40 -8.07 -9.27 4.83
N LYS A 41 -8.35 -9.17 6.12
CA LYS A 41 -7.62 -8.27 7.02
C LYS A 41 -6.18 -8.74 7.20
N SER A 42 -5.26 -7.81 7.04
CA SER A 42 -3.82 -7.95 7.11
C SER A 42 -3.26 -6.83 7.98
N PHE A 43 -2.15 -7.10 8.66
CA PHE A 43 -1.42 -6.10 9.44
C PHE A 43 -0.04 -5.93 8.83
N LYS A 44 0.29 -4.70 8.44
CA LYS A 44 1.63 -4.37 7.92
C LYS A 44 2.20 -3.15 8.63
N THR A 45 3.46 -3.25 9.03
CA THR A 45 4.19 -2.07 9.50
C THR A 45 4.62 -1.21 8.31
N SER A 46 4.93 0.07 8.54
CA SER A 46 5.51 0.92 7.49
C SER A 46 6.84 0.36 6.99
N GLN A 47 7.58 -0.35 7.85
CA GLN A 47 8.83 -1.01 7.48
C GLN A 47 8.60 -2.18 6.51
N ASP A 48 7.54 -2.98 6.72
CA ASP A 48 7.18 -4.07 5.81
C ASP A 48 6.84 -3.50 4.42
N ILE A 49 6.04 -2.42 4.39
CA ILE A 49 5.65 -1.74 3.14
C ILE A 49 6.88 -1.19 2.42
N ALA A 50 7.77 -0.48 3.13
CA ALA A 50 9.00 0.05 2.54
C ALA A 50 9.88 -1.07 1.97
N THR A 51 9.99 -2.19 2.68
CA THR A 51 10.79 -3.35 2.23
C THR A 51 10.19 -3.99 0.97
N GLU A 52 8.86 -4.05 0.86
CA GLU A 52 8.17 -4.56 -0.33
C GLU A 52 8.30 -3.62 -1.55
N LEU A 53 8.55 -2.33 -1.32
CA LEU A 53 8.71 -1.31 -2.38
C LEU A 53 10.17 -1.05 -2.75
N ASP A 54 11.13 -1.63 -2.03
CA ASP A 54 12.58 -1.36 -2.17
C ASP A 54 13.09 -1.70 -3.59
N ASP A 55 12.55 -2.75 -4.21
CA ASP A 55 12.91 -3.19 -5.56
C ASP A 55 12.64 -2.13 -6.65
N MET A 56 11.75 -1.16 -6.39
CA MET A 56 11.37 -0.11 -7.34
C MET A 56 12.02 1.26 -7.02
N GLY A 57 13.00 1.28 -6.13
CA GLY A 57 13.65 2.51 -5.65
C GLY A 57 13.25 2.90 -4.22
N GLY A 58 12.32 2.15 -3.62
CA GLY A 58 11.88 2.35 -2.24
C GLY A 58 10.98 3.56 -2.06
N VAL A 59 10.26 3.56 -0.95
CA VAL A 59 9.49 4.71 -0.49
C VAL A 59 9.86 4.96 0.97
N SER A 60 10.02 6.23 1.33
CA SER A 60 10.39 6.58 2.70
C SER A 60 9.28 6.20 3.69
N ILE A 61 9.67 5.82 4.91
CA ILE A 61 8.72 5.51 6.01
C ILE A 61 7.81 6.71 6.29
N GLU A 62 8.33 7.93 6.16
CA GLU A 62 7.56 9.14 6.34
C GLU A 62 6.47 9.30 5.26
N ALA A 63 6.81 9.13 3.99
CA ALA A 63 5.83 9.18 2.89
C ALA A 63 4.75 8.10 3.03
N ILE A 64 5.12 6.88 3.41
CA ILE A 64 4.17 5.80 3.70
C ILE A 64 3.20 6.21 4.82
N ASN A 65 3.72 6.75 5.92
CA ASN A 65 2.88 7.18 7.05
C ASN A 65 1.93 8.32 6.66
N GLN A 66 2.42 9.31 5.89
CA GLN A 66 1.61 10.43 5.41
C GLN A 66 0.50 9.95 4.48
N TYR A 67 0.82 9.06 3.53
CA TYR A 67 -0.15 8.48 2.61
C TYR A 67 -1.24 7.70 3.37
N LEU A 68 -0.85 6.82 4.30
CA LEU A 68 -1.80 6.02 5.07
C LEU A 68 -2.72 6.88 5.94
N GLN A 69 -2.21 7.96 6.53
CA GLN A 69 -3.02 8.93 7.26
C GLN A 69 -3.98 9.70 6.34
N ALA A 70 -3.50 10.16 5.18
CA ALA A 70 -4.31 10.88 4.20
C ALA A 70 -5.43 10.02 3.60
N HIS A 71 -5.26 8.70 3.58
CA HIS A 71 -6.24 7.72 3.08
C HIS A 71 -7.00 6.99 4.22
N ASP A 72 -7.02 7.55 5.44
CA ASP A 72 -7.81 7.09 6.59
C ASP A 72 -7.51 5.65 7.06
N TYR A 73 -6.29 5.14 6.83
CA TYR A 73 -5.88 3.84 7.37
C TYR A 73 -5.74 3.90 8.89
N GLN A 74 -6.13 2.80 9.55
CA GLN A 74 -6.14 2.73 11.01
C GLN A 74 -4.93 1.95 11.53
N VAL A 75 -4.31 2.44 12.60
CA VAL A 75 -3.29 1.68 13.33
C VAL A 75 -3.95 0.71 14.30
N ALA A 76 -3.30 -0.44 14.50
CA ALA A 76 -3.76 -1.47 15.42
C ALA A 76 -2.56 -2.10 16.14
N THR A 77 -2.75 -2.39 17.42
CA THR A 77 -1.79 -3.16 18.21
C THR A 77 -2.05 -4.65 18.03
N GLN A 78 -1.02 -5.37 17.60
CA GLN A 78 -1.04 -6.81 17.46
C GLN A 78 -0.84 -7.50 18.84
N PRO A 79 -1.19 -8.79 18.99
CA PRO A 79 -1.07 -9.50 20.27
C PRO A 79 0.36 -9.61 20.83
N ASP A 80 1.36 -9.48 19.97
CA ASP A 80 2.79 -9.46 20.32
C ASP A 80 3.27 -8.07 20.82
N GLY A 81 2.40 -7.06 20.80
CA GLY A 81 2.70 -5.68 21.18
C GLY A 81 3.17 -4.79 20.02
N THR A 82 3.31 -5.33 18.81
CA THR A 82 3.73 -4.56 17.63
C THR A 82 2.58 -3.69 17.12
N VAL A 83 2.86 -2.44 16.76
CA VAL A 83 1.87 -1.54 16.11
C VAL A 83 2.03 -1.65 14.60
N ALA A 84 0.92 -1.90 13.91
CA ALA A 84 0.87 -2.02 12.45
C ALA A 84 -0.39 -1.37 11.89
N TRP A 85 -0.41 -1.11 10.58
CA TRP A 85 -1.58 -0.62 9.86
C TRP A 85 -2.55 -1.76 9.58
N ALA A 86 -3.82 -1.55 9.84
CA ALA A 86 -4.90 -2.44 9.44
C ALA A 86 -5.22 -2.19 7.96
N ILE A 87 -4.90 -3.19 7.13
CA ILE A 87 -5.07 -3.14 5.68
C ILE A 87 -5.96 -4.32 5.28
N TRP A 88 -6.94 -4.07 4.41
CA TRP A 88 -7.76 -5.11 3.82
C TRP A 88 -7.27 -5.37 2.41
N GLU A 89 -6.90 -6.62 2.12
CA GLU A 89 -6.30 -7.01 0.84
C GLU A 89 -7.30 -7.88 0.06
N ARG A 90 -7.42 -7.63 -1.24
CA ARG A 90 -8.29 -8.43 -2.10
C ARG A 90 -7.83 -9.89 -2.11
N VAL A 91 -8.77 -10.82 -1.91
CA VAL A 91 -8.51 -12.26 -2.04
C VAL A 91 -8.68 -12.66 -3.49
N VAL A 92 -7.61 -13.14 -4.13
CA VAL A 92 -7.67 -13.73 -5.46
C VAL A 92 -7.93 -15.23 -5.32
N LYS A 93 -8.96 -15.77 -5.99
CA LYS A 93 -9.17 -17.22 -6.03
C LYS A 93 -8.05 -17.87 -6.85
N PRO A 94 -7.42 -18.96 -6.36
CA PRO A 94 -6.36 -19.63 -7.10
C PRO A 94 -6.80 -20.16 -8.47
N ASP A 95 -8.10 -20.46 -8.65
CA ASP A 95 -8.66 -20.95 -9.93
C ASP A 95 -8.85 -19.88 -11.02
N SER A 96 -8.57 -18.59 -10.74
CA SER A 96 -8.70 -17.51 -11.73
C SER A 96 -7.37 -17.14 -12.41
N LEU A 97 -6.30 -17.89 -12.12
CA LEU A 97 -5.00 -17.80 -12.79
C LEU A 97 -4.88 -18.89 -13.87
N VAL A 98 -5.83 -18.95 -14.81
CA VAL A 98 -5.74 -19.78 -16.03
C VAL A 98 -6.28 -18.99 -17.21
#